data_AF-A0A2J7QXK2-F1
#
_entry.id   AF-A0A2J7QXK2-F1
#
_cell.length_a   1.000
_cell.length_b   1.000
_cell.length_c   1.000
_cell.angle_alpha   90.00
_cell.angle_beta   90.00
_cell.angle_gamma   90.00
#
_symmetry.space_group_name_H-M   'P 1'
#
loop_
_entity.id
_entity.type
_entity.pdbx_description
1 polymer ?
#
loop_
_entity_poly.entity_id
_entity_poly.type
_entity_poly.pdbx_seq_one_letter_code
_entity_poly.pdbx_strand_id
1 'polypeptide(L)'
;MSKLIGQLARQKYLPYRKIKIFTALCTHTMDIFEVAKENKFNPRVYRSYCSEKKDSSKITKVKPAEVGTPKTLKKVKETTKTASYLGVILAGVGVTAVIFYQVFRELFSSKSPNSVYTTSLKKCCANPQVIDSLGEPIKGFGEETRRGRRRHVSHLFYERDGINFLRMKYYIQGSRKRGTVHLEMRENDKGDFEYRYLFVQLEDYPRNTIIIEDNRYDQQMNFEKPFDIL
;
A
#
# COMPACT_ATOMS: atom_id res chain seq x y z
N MET A 1 7.05 -47.13 -40.13
CA MET A 1 7.32 -47.91 -38.90
C MET A 1 7.20 -46.95 -37.72
N SER A 2 6.47 -47.41 -36.70
CA SER A 2 6.24 -46.86 -35.33
C SER A 2 6.08 -45.32 -35.18
N LYS A 3 4.87 -44.79 -34.88
CA LYS A 3 4.20 -44.75 -33.55
C LYS A 3 5.14 -44.27 -32.43
N LEU A 4 4.81 -43.43 -31.44
CA LEU A 4 3.68 -42.60 -30.97
C LEU A 4 4.15 -42.18 -29.54
N ILE A 5 3.48 -41.20 -28.90
CA ILE A 5 3.58 -40.86 -27.45
C ILE A 5 4.74 -39.91 -27.12
N GLY A 6 4.58 -38.73 -26.52
CA GLY A 6 3.45 -38.19 -25.77
C GLY A 6 3.94 -37.64 -24.44
N GLN A 7 3.93 -36.31 -24.31
CA GLN A 7 3.59 -35.54 -23.12
C GLN A 7 4.55 -35.42 -21.91
N LEU A 8 4.56 -34.18 -21.39
CA LEU A 8 4.70 -33.75 -19.98
C LEU A 8 6.10 -33.66 -19.35
N ALA A 9 6.66 -32.45 -19.38
CA ALA A 9 7.53 -31.96 -18.31
C ALA A 9 7.22 -30.49 -17.98
N ARG A 10 6.02 -30.25 -17.42
CA ARG A 10 5.80 -29.11 -16.52
C ARG A 10 5.98 -29.61 -15.09
N GLN A 11 6.55 -28.72 -14.26
CA GLN A 11 6.30 -28.61 -12.82
C GLN A 11 7.22 -29.44 -11.90
N LYS A 12 8.13 -28.74 -11.22
CA LYS A 12 8.32 -28.77 -9.75
C LYS A 12 9.42 -27.77 -9.33
N TYR A 13 9.01 -26.52 -9.10
CA TYR A 13 9.72 -25.63 -8.20
C TYR A 13 9.39 -26.05 -6.76
N LEU A 14 10.45 -26.22 -5.96
CA LEU A 14 10.48 -26.88 -4.67
C LEU A 14 9.77 -26.04 -3.58
N PRO A 15 8.91 -26.64 -2.73
CA PRO A 15 8.32 -25.94 -1.59
C PRO A 15 9.29 -25.90 -0.40
N TYR A 16 9.54 -24.68 0.10
CA TYR A 16 10.29 -24.41 1.32
C TYR A 16 9.65 -25.08 2.56
N ARG A 17 10.54 -25.61 3.41
CA ARG A 17 10.32 -26.44 4.59
C ARG A 17 9.38 -25.84 5.65
N LYS A 18 8.50 -26.71 6.19
CA LYS A 18 7.77 -26.53 7.45
C LYS A 18 8.74 -26.58 8.63
N ILE A 19 8.60 -25.66 9.58
CA ILE A 19 9.02 -25.83 10.97
C ILE A 19 7.74 -25.88 11.81
N LYS A 20 7.39 -27.09 12.24
CA LYS A 20 6.46 -27.35 13.35
C LYS A 20 7.31 -27.86 14.50
N ILE A 21 7.48 -27.06 15.54
CA ILE A 21 8.09 -27.50 16.80
C ILE A 21 7.15 -27.05 17.92
N PHE A 22 6.53 -28.04 18.55
CA PHE A 22 5.99 -28.08 19.90
C PHE A 22 4.70 -27.32 20.23
N THR A 23 3.58 -27.97 19.93
CA THR A 23 2.47 -28.08 20.88
C THR A 23 2.74 -29.23 21.85
N ALA A 24 2.86 -28.95 23.14
CA ALA A 24 2.23 -29.69 24.24
C ALA A 24 2.67 -29.14 25.60
N LEU A 25 1.72 -29.12 26.54
CA LEU A 25 1.82 -28.82 27.98
C LEU A 25 1.84 -27.35 28.39
N CYS A 26 0.64 -26.75 28.51
CA CYS A 26 0.12 -26.46 29.86
C CYS A 26 -1.40 -26.22 29.78
N THR A 27 -2.15 -27.27 30.06
CA THR A 27 -3.56 -27.23 30.46
C THR A 27 -3.66 -26.71 31.88
N HIS A 28 -4.06 -25.45 32.07
CA HIS A 28 -5.09 -25.00 33.03
C HIS A 28 -5.05 -23.47 33.16
N THR A 29 -5.97 -22.79 32.47
CA THR A 29 -6.79 -21.69 32.99
C THR A 29 -7.81 -21.38 31.90
N MET A 30 -8.87 -22.19 31.84
CA MET A 30 -10.13 -21.74 31.27
C MET A 30 -10.70 -20.72 32.24
N ASP A 31 -11.00 -19.52 31.74
CA ASP A 31 -12.30 -18.87 31.83
C ASP A 31 -12.15 -17.36 31.73
N ILE A 32 -13.17 -16.73 31.12
CA ILE A 32 -13.41 -15.29 30.99
C ILE A 32 -12.93 -14.67 29.66
N PHE A 33 -13.61 -14.98 28.55
CA PHE A 33 -14.52 -14.06 27.84
C PHE A 33 -14.94 -14.66 26.49
N GLU A 34 -16.08 -15.34 26.49
CA GLU A 34 -16.85 -15.62 25.29
C GLU A 34 -17.76 -14.42 25.01
N VAL A 35 -17.32 -13.52 24.14
CA VAL A 35 -18.21 -12.61 23.41
C VAL A 35 -17.84 -12.69 21.93
N ALA A 36 -18.36 -13.74 21.30
CA ALA A 36 -18.51 -13.79 19.86
C ALA A 36 -19.68 -12.88 19.45
N LYS A 37 -19.41 -11.85 18.64
CA LYS A 37 -20.43 -11.30 17.74
C LYS A 37 -19.80 -10.85 16.42
N GLU A 38 -20.14 -11.64 15.40
CA GLU A 38 -20.07 -11.43 13.95
C GLU A 38 -19.24 -10.26 13.41
N ASN A 39 -18.01 -10.60 13.03
CA ASN A 39 -17.17 -9.77 12.19
C ASN A 39 -17.53 -9.99 10.71
N LYS A 40 -18.53 -9.27 10.19
CA LYS A 40 -18.74 -9.10 8.74
C LYS A 40 -18.03 -7.82 8.27
N PHE A 41 -16.70 -7.82 8.35
CA PHE A 41 -15.90 -6.80 7.67
C PHE A 41 -15.92 -7.10 6.16
N ASN A 42 -16.85 -6.46 5.47
CA ASN A 42 -16.95 -6.45 4.01
C ASN A 42 -16.01 -5.35 3.48
N PRO A 43 -14.85 -5.66 2.87
CA PRO A 43 -13.99 -4.62 2.34
C PRO A 43 -14.65 -4.03 1.08
N ARG A 44 -15.41 -2.95 1.27
CA ARG A 44 -15.82 -2.07 0.17
C ARG A 44 -14.56 -1.47 -0.44
N VAL A 45 -14.26 -1.95 -1.64
CA VAL A 45 -13.25 -1.44 -2.58
C VAL A 45 -13.34 0.09 -2.64
N TYR A 46 -12.28 0.78 -2.21
CA TYR A 46 -12.17 2.23 -2.35
C TYR A 46 -11.94 2.54 -3.83
N ARG A 47 -13.03 2.82 -4.54
CA ARG A 47 -13.04 3.26 -5.94
C ARG A 47 -12.62 4.73 -5.96
N SER A 48 -11.31 4.97 -6.02
CA SER A 48 -10.79 6.34 -6.17
C SER A 48 -11.04 6.80 -7.61
N TYR A 49 -11.84 7.85 -7.75
CA TYR A 49 -11.97 8.64 -8.97
C TYR A 49 -11.23 9.96 -8.74
N CYS A 50 -10.42 10.39 -9.70
CA CYS A 50 -10.00 11.78 -9.76
C CYS A 50 -11.23 12.61 -10.16
N SER A 51 -11.76 13.42 -9.23
CA SER A 51 -12.72 14.48 -9.54
C SER A 51 -12.55 15.60 -8.54
N GLU A 52 -12.25 16.79 -9.05
CA GLU A 52 -11.96 18.00 -8.30
C GLU A 52 -13.27 18.69 -7.89
N LYS A 53 -13.44 19.02 -6.60
CA LYS A 53 -14.51 19.91 -6.13
C LYS A 53 -14.01 20.87 -5.05
N LYS A 54 -14.05 22.16 -5.37
CA LYS A 54 -14.03 23.28 -4.43
C LYS A 54 -15.38 23.33 -3.71
N ASP A 55 -15.35 23.36 -2.38
CA ASP A 55 -16.44 23.95 -1.60
C ASP A 55 -15.91 24.53 -0.29
N SER A 56 -15.93 25.86 -0.23
CA SER A 56 -15.64 26.68 0.94
C SER A 56 -16.89 26.80 1.80
N SER A 57 -17.01 25.97 2.84
CA SER A 57 -18.10 26.09 3.83
C SER A 57 -17.69 26.99 5.00
N LYS A 58 -18.32 28.18 5.06
CA LYS A 58 -18.35 29.11 6.20
C LYS A 58 -18.65 28.37 7.51
N ILE A 59 -17.80 28.59 8.52
CA ILE A 59 -18.06 28.20 9.90
C ILE A 59 -18.97 29.26 10.54
N THR A 60 -20.20 28.87 10.85
CA THR A 60 -21.14 29.66 11.65
C THR A 60 -20.68 29.67 13.11
N LYS A 61 -20.37 30.86 13.65
CA LYS A 61 -20.12 31.07 15.07
C LYS A 61 -21.40 30.82 15.88
N VAL A 62 -21.38 29.86 16.80
CA VAL A 62 -22.40 29.71 17.85
C VAL A 62 -21.86 30.36 19.12
N LYS A 63 -22.56 31.38 19.64
CA LYS A 63 -22.35 31.92 20.99
C LYS A 63 -23.04 31.00 22.01
N PRO A 64 -22.40 30.60 23.12
CA PRO A 64 -23.14 30.14 24.29
C PRO A 64 -23.53 31.33 25.15
N ALA A 65 -24.82 31.40 25.50
CA ALA A 65 -25.38 32.32 26.46
C ALA A 65 -24.87 32.00 27.88
N GLU A 66 -24.71 33.05 28.68
CA GLU A 66 -24.55 33.02 30.14
C GLU A 66 -25.57 32.08 30.80
N VAL A 67 -25.07 31.11 31.56
CA VAL A 67 -25.82 30.44 32.63
C VAL A 67 -24.90 30.39 33.84
N GLY A 68 -25.32 31.07 34.91
CA GLY A 68 -24.52 31.37 36.09
C GLY A 68 -23.96 30.15 36.82
N THR A 69 -22.74 30.31 37.32
CA THR A 69 -22.21 29.58 38.48
C THR A 69 -22.62 30.33 39.76
N PRO A 70 -22.70 29.71 40.97
CA PRO A 70 -22.00 28.49 41.39
C PRO A 70 -22.76 27.60 42.42
N LYS A 71 -23.16 26.37 42.08
CA LYS A 71 -23.58 25.36 43.10
C LYS A 71 -23.18 23.92 42.76
N THR A 72 -21.94 23.72 42.33
CA THR A 72 -21.41 22.36 42.08
C THR A 72 -19.99 22.16 42.64
N LEU A 73 -19.63 22.88 43.69
CA LEU A 73 -18.30 22.78 44.33
C LEU A 73 -18.23 21.76 45.49
N LYS A 74 -19.35 21.12 45.86
CA LYS A 74 -19.40 20.16 47.00
C LYS A 74 -19.55 18.69 46.63
N LYS A 75 -19.58 18.32 45.34
CA LYS A 75 -19.64 16.90 44.94
C LYS A 75 -18.70 16.56 43.79
N VAL A 76 -17.45 17.04 43.90
CA VAL A 76 -16.32 16.57 43.08
C VAL A 76 -15.20 15.98 43.97
N LYS A 77 -15.31 16.10 45.29
CA LYS A 77 -14.29 15.59 46.24
C LYS A 77 -14.27 14.07 46.40
N GLU A 78 -15.25 13.34 45.89
CA GLU A 78 -15.29 11.87 46.00
C GLU A 78 -14.74 11.16 44.76
N THR A 79 -14.55 11.85 43.64
CA THR A 79 -14.11 11.26 42.36
C THR A 79 -12.61 11.37 42.10
N THR A 80 -11.81 11.75 43.11
CA THR A 80 -10.35 11.93 42.98
C THR A 80 -9.55 10.64 43.25
N LYS A 81 -10.21 9.57 43.69
CA LYS A 81 -9.54 8.31 44.08
C LYS A 81 -9.09 7.43 42.89
N THR A 82 -9.40 7.82 41.65
CA THR A 82 -9.06 7.08 40.42
C THR A 82 -7.96 7.73 39.57
N ALA A 83 -7.30 8.78 40.07
CA ALA A 83 -6.25 9.51 39.33
C ALA A 83 -5.02 8.65 39.00
N SER A 84 -4.69 7.66 39.84
CA SER A 84 -3.57 6.74 39.60
C SER A 84 -3.79 5.89 38.35
N TYR A 85 -5.00 5.36 38.16
CA TYR A 85 -5.35 4.57 36.98
C TYR A 85 -5.27 5.39 35.70
N LEU A 86 -5.69 6.66 35.72
CA LEU A 86 -5.53 7.56 34.58
C LEU A 86 -4.06 7.80 34.23
N GLY A 87 -3.20 7.96 35.24
CA GLY A 87 -1.75 8.08 35.03
C GLY A 87 -1.16 6.85 34.33
N VAL A 88 -1.54 5.65 34.78
CA VAL A 88 -1.11 4.38 34.17
C VAL A 88 -1.64 4.23 32.74
N ILE A 89 -2.90 4.59 32.49
CA ILE A 89 -3.51 4.57 31.16
C ILE A 89 -2.79 5.53 30.22
N LEU A 90 -2.53 6.77 30.65
CA LEU A 90 -1.83 7.78 29.84
C LEU A 90 -0.38 7.35 29.55
N ALA A 91 0.31 6.77 30.52
CA ALA A 91 1.65 6.23 30.32
C ALA A 91 1.65 5.09 29.30
N GLY A 92 0.71 4.16 29.39
CA GLY A 92 0.55 3.05 28.44
C GLY A 92 0.25 3.54 27.01
N VAL A 93 -0.67 4.49 26.87
CA VAL A 93 -0.99 5.11 25.57
C VAL A 93 0.22 5.87 25.02
N GLY A 94 0.97 6.58 25.85
CA GLY A 94 2.17 7.32 25.44
C GLY A 94 3.24 6.40 24.86
N VAL A 95 3.61 5.34 25.58
CA VAL A 95 4.62 4.36 25.11
C VAL A 95 4.14 3.67 23.83
N THR A 96 2.88 3.25 23.80
CA THR A 96 2.30 2.58 22.62
C THR A 96 2.29 3.52 21.41
N ALA A 97 1.92 4.80 21.59
CA ALA A 97 1.89 5.79 20.52
C ALA A 97 3.28 6.04 19.91
N VAL A 98 4.35 6.06 20.72
CA VAL A 98 5.72 6.26 20.24
C VAL A 98 6.18 5.08 19.38
N ILE A 99 6.00 3.85 19.84
CA ILE A 99 6.39 2.65 19.09
C ILE A 99 5.57 2.53 17.81
N PHE A 100 4.25 2.72 17.93
CA PHE A 100 3.33 2.69 16.80
C PHE A 100 3.71 3.76 15.78
N TYR A 101 4.06 4.98 16.20
CA TYR A 101 4.50 6.04 15.30
C TYR A 101 5.77 5.65 14.52
N GLN A 102 6.79 5.07 15.18
CA GLN A 102 8.01 4.64 14.51
C GLN A 102 7.74 3.56 13.44
N VAL A 103 6.95 2.54 13.79
CA VAL A 103 6.59 1.46 12.85
C VAL A 103 5.77 1.99 11.68
N PHE A 104 4.78 2.85 11.95
CA PHE A 104 3.95 3.42 10.89
C PHE A 104 4.76 4.33 9.98
N ARG A 105 5.68 5.12 10.53
CA ARG A 105 6.54 5.99 9.72
C ARG A 105 7.46 5.18 8.83
N GLU A 106 8.00 4.06 9.31
CA GLU A 106 8.87 3.21 8.50
C GLU A 106 8.06 2.47 7.41
N LEU A 107 6.93 1.86 7.79
CA LEU A 107 6.14 1.01 6.90
C LEU A 107 5.30 1.81 5.87
N PHE A 108 4.82 2.99 6.26
CA PHE A 108 4.06 3.90 5.41
C PHE A 108 4.88 5.07 4.86
N SER A 109 6.19 5.10 5.11
CA SER A 109 7.08 5.79 4.18
C SER A 109 6.84 5.22 2.78
N SER A 110 7.19 5.95 1.72
CA SER A 110 6.84 5.69 0.31
C SER A 110 7.20 4.29 -0.25
N LYS A 111 7.70 3.39 0.60
CA LYS A 111 8.06 2.00 0.40
C LYS A 111 6.89 1.03 0.21
N SER A 112 5.66 1.41 0.57
CA SER A 112 4.52 0.49 0.43
C SER A 112 4.08 0.30 -1.03
N PRO A 113 3.81 -0.95 -1.50
CA PRO A 113 3.34 -1.22 -2.86
C PRO A 113 2.05 -0.48 -3.23
N ASN A 114 1.15 -0.26 -2.27
CA ASN A 114 -0.12 0.43 -2.52
C ASN A 114 0.07 1.93 -2.80
N SER A 115 1.04 2.57 -2.13
CA SER A 115 1.39 3.97 -2.40
C SER A 115 2.00 4.11 -3.80
N VAL A 116 2.93 3.22 -4.13
CA VAL A 116 3.57 3.17 -5.46
C VAL A 116 2.53 2.98 -6.55
N TYR A 117 1.60 2.02 -6.39
CA TYR A 117 0.49 1.83 -7.33
C TYR A 117 -0.38 3.10 -7.50
N THR A 118 -0.71 3.78 -6.40
CA THR A 118 -1.58 4.95 -6.45
C THR A 118 -0.88 6.13 -7.13
N THR A 119 0.41 6.33 -6.85
CA THR A 119 1.20 7.40 -7.46
C THR A 119 1.47 7.13 -8.94
N SER A 120 1.80 5.89 -9.32
CA SER A 120 2.02 5.51 -10.71
C SER A 120 0.73 5.61 -11.53
N LEU A 121 -0.42 5.23 -10.96
CA LEU A 121 -1.72 5.38 -11.62
C LEU A 121 -2.05 6.86 -11.85
N LYS A 122 -1.79 7.73 -10.88
CA LYS A 122 -1.95 9.19 -11.05
C LYS A 122 -1.07 9.73 -12.17
N LYS A 123 0.19 9.29 -12.27
CA LYS A 123 1.09 9.66 -13.37
C LYS A 123 0.56 9.20 -14.72
N CYS A 124 0.02 7.98 -14.80
CA CYS A 124 -0.64 7.48 -16.01
C CYS A 124 -1.86 8.32 -16.39
N CYS A 125 -2.69 8.70 -15.42
CA CYS A 125 -3.86 9.54 -15.65
C CYS A 125 -3.53 11.00 -16.00
N ALA A 126 -2.32 11.48 -15.68
CA ALA A 126 -1.88 12.83 -16.02
C ALA A 126 -1.20 12.93 -17.40
N ASN A 127 -0.75 11.80 -17.97
CA ASN A 127 -0.03 11.79 -19.23
C ASN A 127 -1.01 11.83 -20.43
N PRO A 128 -0.90 12.85 -21.32
CA PRO A 128 -1.85 13.02 -22.44
C PRO A 128 -1.78 11.86 -23.43
N GLN A 129 -0.61 11.26 -23.68
CA GLN A 129 -0.48 10.13 -24.62
C GLN A 129 -1.25 8.90 -24.13
N VAL A 130 -1.28 8.69 -22.81
CA VAL A 130 -2.00 7.60 -22.16
C VAL A 130 -3.51 7.86 -22.23
N ILE A 131 -3.93 9.10 -21.97
CA ILE A 131 -5.33 9.53 -22.06
C ILE A 131 -5.85 9.36 -23.50
N ASP A 132 -5.13 9.84 -24.50
CA ASP A 132 -5.52 9.77 -25.91
C ASP A 132 -5.67 8.32 -26.39
N SER A 133 -4.78 7.45 -25.93
CA SER A 133 -4.73 6.04 -26.33
C SER A 133 -5.80 5.18 -25.67
N LEU A 134 -6.05 5.36 -24.37
CA LEU A 134 -7.01 4.55 -23.60
C LEU A 134 -8.42 5.13 -23.59
N GLY A 135 -8.54 6.45 -23.60
CA GLY A 135 -9.77 7.21 -23.40
C GLY A 135 -10.19 7.28 -21.93
N GLU A 136 -10.75 8.42 -21.53
CA GLU A 136 -11.30 8.60 -20.18
C GLU A 136 -12.66 7.88 -20.05
N PRO A 137 -13.04 7.41 -18.85
CA PRO A 137 -12.26 7.39 -17.60
C PRO A 137 -11.28 6.22 -17.50
N ILE A 138 -10.08 6.46 -16.96
CA ILE A 138 -9.04 5.44 -16.75
C ILE A 138 -9.22 4.76 -15.39
N LYS A 139 -9.23 3.42 -15.38
CA LYS A 139 -9.33 2.58 -14.18
C LYS A 139 -8.12 1.67 -14.07
N GLY A 140 -7.49 1.62 -12.90
CA GLY A 140 -6.46 0.65 -12.58
C GLY A 140 -7.02 -0.57 -11.83
N PHE A 141 -6.50 -1.76 -12.12
CA PHE A 141 -6.82 -2.99 -11.42
C PHE A 141 -5.60 -3.91 -11.29
N GLY A 142 -5.61 -4.72 -10.23
CA GLY A 142 -4.58 -5.71 -9.97
C GLY A 142 -4.71 -6.97 -10.84
N GLU A 143 -3.89 -7.95 -10.54
CA GLU A 143 -3.90 -9.25 -11.21
C GLU A 143 -5.22 -9.98 -10.98
N GLU A 144 -5.73 -10.60 -12.06
CA GLU A 144 -6.99 -11.33 -12.03
C GLU A 144 -6.75 -12.74 -11.50
N THR A 145 -7.30 -13.02 -10.32
CA THR A 145 -7.31 -14.40 -9.80
C THR A 145 -8.15 -15.31 -10.70
N ARG A 146 -7.93 -16.63 -10.64
CA ARG A 146 -8.78 -17.64 -11.32
C ARG A 146 -10.29 -17.48 -11.06
N ARG A 147 -10.67 -16.84 -9.94
CA ARG A 147 -12.07 -16.57 -9.55
C ARG A 147 -12.54 -15.15 -9.90
N GLY A 148 -11.83 -14.41 -10.76
CA GLY A 148 -12.20 -13.07 -11.23
C GLY A 148 -12.00 -11.92 -10.22
N ARG A 149 -11.38 -12.17 -9.06
CA ARG A 149 -11.06 -11.10 -8.09
C ARG A 149 -9.81 -10.34 -8.54
N ARG A 150 -9.85 -8.99 -8.49
CA ARG A 150 -8.78 -8.06 -8.94
C ARG A 150 -8.18 -7.21 -7.81
N ARG A 151 -8.03 -7.79 -6.62
CA ARG A 151 -7.69 -7.04 -5.38
C ARG A 151 -6.20 -6.81 -5.15
N HIS A 152 -5.33 -7.59 -5.78
CA HIS A 152 -3.90 -7.60 -5.47
C HIS A 152 -3.10 -7.17 -6.69
N VAL A 153 -2.18 -6.24 -6.50
CA VAL A 153 -1.25 -5.82 -7.53
C VAL A 153 -0.04 -6.74 -7.50
N SER A 154 0.43 -7.18 -8.66
CA SER A 154 1.60 -8.04 -8.79
C SER A 154 2.85 -7.21 -8.51
N HIS A 155 3.53 -7.47 -7.40
CA HIS A 155 4.71 -6.74 -6.96
C HIS A 155 5.79 -7.72 -6.48
N LEU A 156 7.06 -7.35 -6.69
CA LEU A 156 8.22 -8.13 -6.31
C LEU A 156 9.30 -7.19 -5.77
N PHE A 157 9.73 -7.43 -4.53
CA PHE A 157 10.93 -6.85 -3.97
C PHE A 157 12.12 -7.75 -4.27
N TYR A 158 13.21 -7.19 -4.76
CA TYR A 158 14.44 -7.92 -5.00
C TYR A 158 15.64 -6.99 -4.80
N GLU A 159 16.77 -7.57 -4.46
CA GLU A 159 18.02 -6.83 -4.23
C GLU A 159 18.99 -7.12 -5.38
N ARG A 160 19.71 -6.09 -5.82
CA ARG A 160 20.79 -6.21 -6.79
C ARG A 160 21.89 -5.23 -6.42
N ASP A 161 23.13 -5.72 -6.32
CA ASP A 161 24.31 -4.92 -6.00
C ASP A 161 24.18 -4.11 -4.69
N GLY A 162 23.50 -4.68 -3.68
CA GLY A 162 23.23 -4.02 -2.40
C GLY A 162 22.12 -2.96 -2.44
N ILE A 163 21.45 -2.79 -3.59
CA ILE A 163 20.36 -1.83 -3.78
C ILE A 163 19.04 -2.60 -3.86
N ASN A 164 18.03 -2.12 -3.13
CA ASN A 164 16.68 -2.69 -3.19
C ASN A 164 15.90 -2.15 -4.39
N PHE A 165 15.24 -3.05 -5.09
CA PHE A 165 14.36 -2.77 -6.21
C PHE A 165 12.94 -3.25 -5.93
N LEU A 166 11.97 -2.47 -6.39
CA LEU A 166 10.57 -2.82 -6.41
C LEU A 166 10.09 -2.87 -7.86
N ARG A 167 9.75 -4.06 -8.34
CA ARG A 167 9.09 -4.23 -9.63
C ARG A 167 7.62 -4.45 -9.43
N MET A 168 6.79 -3.77 -10.21
CA MET A 168 5.34 -3.89 -10.13
C MET A 168 4.71 -3.95 -11.52
N LYS A 169 3.64 -4.73 -11.60
CA LYS A 169 2.80 -4.88 -12.78
C LYS A 169 1.33 -4.79 -12.37
N TYR A 170 0.59 -3.94 -13.06
CA TYR A 170 -0.86 -3.86 -12.94
C TYR A 170 -1.48 -3.54 -14.29
N TYR A 171 -2.80 -3.56 -14.34
CA TYR A 171 -3.57 -3.38 -15.56
C TYR A 171 -4.38 -2.09 -15.48
N ILE A 172 -4.54 -1.44 -16.62
CA ILE A 172 -5.37 -0.24 -16.76
C ILE A 172 -6.36 -0.42 -17.90
N GLN A 173 -7.53 0.17 -17.73
CA GLN A 173 -8.61 0.15 -18.72
C GLN A 173 -9.19 1.54 -18.85
N GLY A 174 -9.22 2.04 -20.09
CA GLY A 174 -9.99 3.23 -20.45
C GLY A 174 -11.33 2.85 -21.09
N SER A 175 -11.98 3.83 -21.69
CA SER A 175 -13.22 3.64 -22.43
C SER A 175 -13.03 2.91 -23.76
N ARG A 176 -11.86 3.09 -24.40
CA ARG A 176 -11.55 2.51 -25.73
C ARG A 176 -10.73 1.25 -25.62
N LYS A 177 -9.62 1.30 -24.88
CA LYS A 177 -8.59 0.24 -24.86
C LYS A 177 -8.22 -0.21 -23.46
N ARG A 178 -7.46 -1.30 -23.40
CA ARG A 178 -6.80 -1.81 -22.19
C ARG A 178 -5.29 -1.80 -22.36
N GLY A 179 -4.60 -1.73 -21.23
CA GLY A 179 -3.15 -1.76 -21.20
C GLY A 179 -2.63 -2.38 -19.92
N THR A 180 -1.36 -2.74 -19.96
CA THR A 180 -0.59 -3.23 -18.82
C THR A 180 0.46 -2.19 -18.49
N VAL A 181 0.53 -1.80 -17.22
CA VAL A 181 1.56 -0.89 -16.72
C VAL A 181 2.68 -1.71 -16.12
N HIS A 182 3.90 -1.39 -16.55
CA HIS A 182 5.12 -1.95 -16.00
C HIS A 182 5.92 -0.81 -15.38
N LEU A 183 6.32 -1.02 -14.13
CA LEU A 183 7.18 -0.09 -13.44
C LEU A 183 8.23 -0.83 -12.63
N GLU A 184 9.34 -0.14 -12.46
CA GLU A 184 10.40 -0.54 -11.56
C GLU A 184 10.91 0.69 -10.84
N MET A 185 11.05 0.57 -9.53
CA MET A 185 11.63 1.58 -8.67
C MET A 185 12.89 1.03 -8.02
N ARG A 186 13.86 1.89 -7.77
CA ARG A 186 15.06 1.59 -6.98
C ARG A 186 15.06 2.42 -5.71
N GLU A 187 15.64 1.90 -4.65
CA GLU A 187 15.94 2.66 -3.44
C GLU A 187 17.20 3.51 -3.68
N ASN A 188 17.13 4.79 -3.33
CA ASN A 188 18.27 5.70 -3.34
C ASN A 188 19.01 5.66 -1.99
N ASP A 189 20.18 6.31 -1.92
CA ASP A 189 20.99 6.44 -0.69
C ASP A 189 20.23 7.06 0.50
N LYS A 190 19.19 7.86 0.20
CA LYS A 190 18.30 8.49 1.20
C LYS A 190 17.20 7.55 1.72
N GLY A 191 17.07 6.35 1.16
CA GLY A 191 15.99 5.40 1.46
C GLY A 191 14.66 5.68 0.73
N ASP A 192 14.66 6.61 -0.23
CA ASP A 192 13.49 6.94 -1.05
C ASP A 192 13.45 6.07 -2.32
N PHE A 193 12.23 5.75 -2.78
CA PHE A 193 12.03 5.02 -4.04
C PHE A 193 11.94 5.98 -5.23
N GLU A 194 12.83 5.79 -6.20
CA GLU A 194 12.82 6.50 -7.48
C GLU A 194 12.45 5.59 -8.63
N TYR A 195 11.69 6.11 -9.59
CA TYR A 195 11.33 5.38 -10.80
C TYR A 195 12.56 5.17 -11.67
N ARG A 196 12.89 3.90 -11.94
CA ARG A 196 13.84 3.51 -12.98
C ARG A 196 13.18 3.58 -14.36
N TYR A 197 11.97 3.04 -14.45
CA TYR A 197 11.12 3.20 -15.62
C TYR A 197 9.63 3.07 -15.21
N LEU A 198 8.78 3.72 -15.98
CA LEU A 198 7.33 3.62 -15.93
C LEU A 198 6.79 3.71 -17.35
N PHE A 199 6.18 2.64 -17.84
CA PHE A 199 5.57 2.62 -19.16
C PHE A 199 4.27 1.82 -19.19
N VAL A 200 3.45 2.14 -20.18
CA VAL A 200 2.17 1.49 -20.45
C VAL A 200 2.28 0.74 -21.77
N GLN A 201 2.03 -0.56 -21.75
CA GLN A 201 1.89 -1.37 -22.95
C GLN A 201 0.41 -1.57 -23.28
N LEU A 202 -0.02 -1.17 -24.46
CA LEU A 202 -1.39 -1.41 -24.92
C LEU A 202 -1.56 -2.89 -25.29
N GLU A 203 -2.74 -3.44 -24.98
CA GLU A 203 -3.08 -4.83 -25.27
C GLU A 203 -3.52 -5.02 -26.73
N ASP A 204 -4.08 -3.97 -27.34
CA ASP A 204 -4.54 -3.96 -28.73
C ASP A 204 -3.39 -4.11 -29.74
N TYR A 205 -3.74 -4.57 -30.95
CA TYR A 205 -2.82 -4.64 -32.07
C TYR A 205 -2.89 -3.35 -32.93
N PRO A 206 -1.75 -2.72 -33.28
CA PRO A 206 -0.39 -3.04 -32.88
C PRO A 206 -0.11 -2.70 -31.40
N ARG A 207 0.74 -3.51 -30.76
CA ARG A 207 1.10 -3.35 -29.34
C ARG A 207 2.01 -2.15 -29.13
N ASN A 208 1.41 -0.97 -29.06
CA ASN A 208 2.13 0.26 -28.81
C ASN A 208 2.52 0.36 -27.33
N THR A 209 3.71 0.89 -27.07
CA THR A 209 4.22 1.13 -25.71
C THR A 209 4.42 2.63 -25.53
N ILE A 210 3.85 3.17 -24.46
CA ILE A 210 3.91 4.59 -24.10
C ILE A 210 4.82 4.72 -22.90
N ILE A 211 5.94 5.43 -23.06
CA ILE A 211 6.93 5.62 -22.01
C ILE A 211 6.58 6.91 -21.27
N ILE A 212 6.37 6.81 -19.95
CA ILE A 212 6.05 7.98 -19.10
C ILE A 212 7.33 8.50 -18.46
N GLU A 213 8.11 7.61 -17.84
CA GLU A 213 9.41 7.92 -17.24
C GLU A 213 10.41 6.84 -17.61
N ASP A 214 11.62 7.23 -17.97
CA ASP A 214 12.70 6.32 -18.32
C ASP A 214 14.05 6.91 -17.88
N ASN A 215 14.49 6.50 -16.70
CA ASN A 215 15.74 6.93 -16.07
C ASN A 215 16.80 5.82 -16.14
N ARG A 216 16.72 4.94 -17.15
CA ARG A 216 17.65 3.81 -17.30
C ARG A 216 19.07 4.26 -17.65
N TYR A 217 19.24 5.39 -18.34
CA TYR A 217 20.53 5.85 -18.87
C TYR A 217 21.30 6.79 -17.95
N ASP A 218 20.60 7.63 -17.16
CA ASP A 218 21.23 8.56 -16.20
C ASP A 218 22.10 7.85 -15.15
N GLN A 219 21.98 6.53 -15.06
CA GLN A 219 22.54 5.69 -14.02
C GLN A 219 23.81 4.95 -14.44
N GLN A 220 23.95 4.59 -15.72
CA GLN A 220 25.22 4.05 -16.23
C GLN A 220 26.33 5.11 -16.09
N MET A 221 26.00 6.39 -16.28
CA MET A 221 26.95 7.49 -16.10
C MET A 221 27.33 7.80 -14.64
N ASN A 222 26.54 7.36 -13.65
CA ASN A 222 26.89 7.55 -12.23
C ASN A 222 27.79 6.44 -11.69
N PHE A 223 27.77 5.25 -12.30
CA PHE A 223 28.67 4.14 -11.94
C PHE A 223 30.04 4.25 -12.63
N GLU A 224 30.10 4.89 -13.79
CA GLU A 224 31.33 5.16 -14.55
C GLU A 224 32.10 6.40 -14.09
N LYS A 225 31.73 7.02 -12.97
CA LYS A 225 32.62 7.96 -12.28
C LYS A 225 33.48 7.16 -11.29
N PRO A 226 34.62 6.56 -11.71
CA PRO A 226 35.58 6.10 -10.73
C PRO A 226 35.96 7.31 -9.90
N PHE A 227 36.07 7.11 -8.58
CA PHE A 227 36.60 8.07 -7.62
C PHE A 227 37.57 9.05 -8.27
N ASP A 228 37.11 10.28 -8.53
CA ASP A 228 38.00 11.41 -8.77
C ASP A 228 38.73 11.60 -7.44
N ILE A 229 39.93 11.02 -7.38
CA ILE A 229 40.90 11.18 -6.31
C ILE A 229 41.25 12.67 -6.24
N LEU A 230 41.04 13.28 -5.08
CA LEU A 230 41.89 14.35 -4.58
C LEU A 230 42.25 14.06 -3.13
#